data_AF-A0A257RUB8-F1
#
_entry.id   AF-A0A257RUB8-F1
#
_cell.length_a   1.000
_cell.length_b   1.000
_cell.length_c   1.000
_cell.angle_alpha   90.00
_cell.angle_beta   90.00
_cell.angle_gamma   90.00
#
_symmetry.space_group_name_H-M   'P 1'
#
loop_
_entity.id
_entity.type
_entity.pdbx_description
1 polymer ?
#
loop_
_entity_poly.entity_id
_entity_poly.type
_entity_poly.pdbx_seq_one_letter_code
_entity_poly.pdbx_strand_id
1 'polypeptide(L)'
;IAITAAGRDASLWLPGAIVMGVGMALLYPNLIAAMSDQAAPLIRGKALGTYRYWRDTGYALGAVALGLIAQFAHATLPALWITAALVAGSGLWLARDMPRAAE
;
A
#
# COMPACT_ATOMS: atom_id res chain seq x y z
N ILE A 1 -3.53 3.70 9.01
CA ILE A 1 -2.38 3.07 9.70
C ILE A 1 -1.72 4.03 10.68
N ALA A 2 -1.12 5.15 10.25
CA ALA A 2 -0.48 6.10 11.17
C ALA A 2 -1.42 6.63 12.27
N ILE A 3 -2.67 6.97 11.93
CA ILE A 3 -3.71 7.39 12.88
C ILE A 3 -3.93 6.32 13.96
N THR A 4 -4.07 5.06 13.55
CA THR A 4 -4.23 3.91 14.45
C THR A 4 -2.97 3.69 15.31
N ALA A 5 -1.78 3.83 14.73
CA ALA A 5 -0.51 3.68 15.44
C ALA A 5 -0.27 4.77 16.50
N ALA A 6 -0.78 5.98 16.28
CA ALA A 6 -0.70 7.08 17.24
C ALA A 6 -1.75 6.94 18.38
N GLY A 7 -2.80 6.15 18.17
CA GLY A 7 -3.88 5.97 19.12
C GLY A 7 -3.56 4.99 20.24
N ARG A 8 -3.67 5.44 21.49
CA ARG A 8 -3.61 4.59 22.68
C ARG A 8 -4.96 4.00 23.08
N ASP A 9 -6.05 4.63 22.61
CA ASP A 9 -7.44 4.28 22.92
C ASP A 9 -8.30 4.16 21.65
N ALA A 10 -9.46 3.51 21.77
CA ALA A 10 -10.34 3.18 20.65
C ALA A 10 -10.86 4.39 19.85
N SER A 11 -10.79 5.60 20.41
CA SER A 11 -11.26 6.84 19.78
C SER A 11 -10.53 7.17 18.46
N LEU A 12 -9.24 6.85 18.36
CA LEU A 12 -8.45 7.06 17.13
C LEU A 12 -8.51 5.86 16.17
N TRP A 13 -8.98 4.71 16.64
CA TRP A 13 -9.05 3.49 15.84
C TRP A 13 -10.17 3.56 14.81
N LEU A 14 -11.36 4.05 15.19
CA LEU A 14 -12.49 4.15 14.27
C LEU A 14 -12.21 5.10 13.09
N PRO A 15 -11.75 6.36 13.29
CA PRO A 15 -11.35 7.23 12.19
C PRO A 15 -10.21 6.63 11.36
N GLY A 16 -9.23 5.99 12.02
CA GLY A 16 -8.12 5.32 11.34
C GLY A 16 -8.58 4.18 10.42
N ALA A 17 -9.56 3.40 10.87
CA ALA A 17 -10.16 2.31 10.09
C ALA A 17 -10.97 2.81 8.90
N ILE A 18 -11.75 3.89 9.08
CA ILE A 18 -12.51 4.54 8.01
C ILE A 18 -11.57 5.03 6.91
N VAL A 19 -10.52 5.77 7.28
CA VAL A 19 -9.53 6.29 6.32
C VAL A 19 -8.83 5.15 5.58
N MET A 20 -8.45 4.08 6.29
CA MET A 20 -7.89 2.88 5.68
C MET A 20 -8.86 2.19 4.72
N GLY A 21 -10.12 2.03 5.11
CA GLY A 21 -11.14 1.37 4.29
C GLY A 21 -11.39 2.12 2.98
N VAL A 22 -11.56 3.44 3.07
CA VAL A 22 -11.71 4.31 1.89
C VAL A 22 -10.46 4.24 1.01
N GLY A 23 -9.27 4.38 1.59
CA GLY A 23 -8.02 4.31 0.85
C GLY A 23 -7.84 2.97 0.11
N MET A 24 -8.17 1.85 0.77
CA MET A 24 -8.06 0.52 0.17
C MET A 24 -9.10 0.30 -0.94
N ALA A 25 -10.32 0.82 -0.78
CA ALA A 25 -11.36 0.77 -1.81
C ALA A 25 -10.95 1.50 -3.09
N LEU A 26 -10.25 2.63 -2.96
CA LEU A 26 -9.73 3.40 -4.10
C LEU A 26 -8.51 2.76 -4.76
N LEU A 27 -7.70 2.01 -3.99
CA LEU A 27 -6.40 1.52 -4.46
C LEU A 27 -6.53 0.49 -5.59
N TYR A 28 -7.27 -0.60 -5.36
CA TYR A 28 -7.31 -1.75 -6.27
C TYR A 28 -7.80 -1.43 -7.69
N PRO A 29 -8.97 -0.79 -7.89
CA PRO A 29 -9.45 -0.49 -9.24
C PRO A 29 -8.53 0.49 -9.97
N ASN A 30 -8.01 1.50 -9.27
CA ASN A 30 -7.18 2.55 -9.89
C ASN A 30 -5.81 2.02 -10.34
N LEU A 31 -5.14 1.19 -9.53
CA LEU A 31 -3.83 0.65 -9.91
C LEU A 31 -3.90 -0.30 -11.11
N ILE A 32 -4.94 -1.15 -11.18
CA ILE A 32 -5.11 -2.06 -12.31
C ILE A 32 -5.46 -1.30 -13.59
N ALA A 33 -6.31 -0.28 -13.49
CA ALA A 33 -6.64 0.60 -14.61
C ALA A 33 -5.38 1.31 -15.13
N ALA A 34 -4.62 1.97 -14.24
CA ALA A 34 -3.39 2.67 -14.61
C ALA A 34 -2.35 1.77 -15.30
N MET A 35 -2.15 0.54 -14.80
CA MET A 35 -1.26 -0.42 -15.45
C MET A 35 -1.79 -0.91 -16.80
N SER A 36 -3.11 -1.05 -16.95
CA SER A 36 -3.76 -1.45 -18.20
C SER A 36 -3.64 -0.38 -19.28
N ASP A 37 -3.74 0.90 -18.88
CA ASP A 37 -3.65 2.05 -19.78
C ASP A 37 -2.25 2.22 -20.37
N GLN A 38 -1.20 1.89 -19.60
CA GLN A 38 0.18 1.92 -20.10
C GLN A 38 0.58 0.70 -20.92
N ALA A 39 -0.09 -0.45 -20.74
CA ALA A 39 0.30 -1.68 -21.42
C ALA A 39 -0.25 -1.74 -22.85
N ALA A 40 0.63 -1.98 -23.83
CA ALA A 40 0.24 -2.17 -25.22
C ALA A 40 -0.69 -3.41 -25.38
N PRO A 41 -1.68 -3.37 -26.30
CA PRO A 41 -2.73 -4.40 -26.38
C PRO A 41 -2.20 -5.84 -26.47
N LEU A 42 -1.13 -6.06 -27.24
CA LEU A 42 -0.54 -7.38 -27.48
C LEU A 42 0.11 -8.01 -26.24
N ILE A 43 0.57 -7.20 -25.29
CA ILE A 43 1.29 -7.67 -24.09
C ILE A 43 0.55 -7.42 -22.78
N ARG A 44 -0.64 -6.79 -22.84
CA ARG A 44 -1.41 -6.37 -21.66
C ARG A 44 -1.62 -7.50 -20.65
N GLY A 45 -1.94 -8.70 -21.12
CA GLY A 45 -2.08 -9.88 -20.24
C GLY A 45 -0.79 -10.22 -19.48
N LYS A 46 0.36 -10.19 -20.16
CA LYS A 46 1.67 -10.44 -19.52
C LYS A 46 2.04 -9.32 -18.56
N ALA A 47 1.82 -8.06 -18.94
CA ALA A 47 2.10 -6.90 -18.08
C ALA A 47 1.28 -6.94 -16.78
N LEU A 48 -0.02 -7.19 -16.87
CA LEU A 48 -0.88 -7.36 -15.68
C LEU A 48 -0.48 -8.59 -14.86
N GLY A 49 -0.03 -9.68 -15.49
CA GLY A 49 0.50 -10.87 -14.83
C GLY A 49 1.72 -10.55 -13.96
N THR A 50 2.72 -9.88 -14.54
CA THR A 50 3.93 -9.45 -13.81
C THR A 50 3.60 -8.48 -12.68
N TYR A 51 2.69 -7.52 -12.90
CA TYR A 51 2.22 -6.61 -11.86
C TYR A 51 1.59 -7.37 -10.68
N ARG A 52 0.67 -8.30 -10.95
CA ARG A 52 0.03 -9.11 -9.92
C ARG A 52 1.02 -10.00 -9.18
N TYR A 53 1.97 -10.60 -9.89
CA TYR A 53 3.03 -11.41 -9.29
C TYR A 53 3.80 -10.62 -8.22
N TRP A 54 4.27 -9.42 -8.55
CA TRP A 54 5.00 -8.59 -7.60
C TRP A 54 4.13 -8.11 -6.45
N ARG A 55 2.89 -7.69 -6.73
CA ARG A 55 1.93 -7.29 -5.71
C ARG A 55 1.66 -8.42 -4.71
N ASP A 56 1.39 -9.63 -5.21
CA ASP A 56 1.00 -10.76 -4.37
C ASP A 56 2.19 -11.32 -3.58
N THR A 57 3.38 -11.30 -4.18
CA THR A 57 4.64 -11.59 -3.48
C THR A 57 4.86 -10.61 -2.32
N GLY A 58 4.47 -9.34 -2.49
CA GLY A 58 4.49 -8.33 -1.44
C GLY A 58 3.67 -8.69 -0.20
N TYR A 59 2.52 -9.37 -0.36
CA TYR A 59 1.73 -9.83 0.79
C TYR A 59 2.49 -10.87 1.60
N ALA A 60 3.11 -11.86 0.95
CA ALA A 60 3.86 -12.91 1.62
C ALA A 60 5.14 -12.36 2.29
N LEU A 61 5.97 -11.65 1.52
CA LEU A 61 7.23 -11.10 2.04
C LEU A 61 6.98 -10.04 3.10
N GLY A 62 5.98 -9.17 2.90
CA GLY A 62 5.60 -8.14 3.85
C GLY A 62 5.10 -8.72 5.17
N ALA A 63 4.26 -9.75 5.14
CA ALA A 63 3.77 -10.41 6.35
C ALA A 63 4.92 -11.04 7.15
N VAL A 64 5.85 -11.73 6.49
CA VAL A 64 7.03 -12.30 7.14
C VAL A 64 7.92 -11.20 7.74
N ALA A 65 8.25 -10.17 6.96
CA ALA A 65 9.12 -9.09 7.41
C ALA A 65 8.53 -8.31 8.60
N LEU A 66 7.26 -7.90 8.52
CA LEU A 66 6.57 -7.18 9.58
C LEU A 66 6.34 -8.06 10.82
N GLY A 67 6.09 -9.36 10.63
CA GLY A 67 6.00 -10.34 11.72
C GLY A 67 7.32 -10.47 12.47
N LEU A 68 8.45 -10.58 11.76
CA LEU A 68 9.78 -10.61 12.37
C LEU A 68 10.10 -9.30 13.11
N ILE A 69 9.77 -8.15 12.51
CA ILE A 69 9.93 -6.84 13.18
C ILE A 69 9.16 -6.82 14.50
N ALA A 70 7.90 -7.24 14.49
CA ALA A 70 7.08 -7.26 15.70
C ALA A 70 7.63 -8.24 16.75
N GLN A 71 8.10 -9.40 16.31
CA GLN A 71 8.71 -10.43 17.16
C GLN A 71 9.97 -9.92 17.86
N PHE A 72 10.92 -9.35 17.11
CA PHE A 72 12.20 -8.89 17.66
C PHE A 72 12.08 -7.59 18.46
N ALA A 73 11.12 -6.73 18.13
CA ALA A 73 10.83 -5.54 18.91
C ALA A 73 9.97 -5.81 20.16
N HIS A 74 9.49 -7.05 20.34
CA HIS A 74 8.52 -7.41 21.38
C HIS A 74 7.29 -6.49 21.43
N ALA A 75 6.91 -5.92 20.29
CA ALA A 75 5.83 -4.94 20.18
C ALA A 75 5.32 -4.84 18.73
N THR A 76 4.02 -4.61 18.55
CA THR A 76 3.40 -4.42 17.22
C THR A 76 3.55 -3.01 16.68
N LEU A 77 3.77 -2.03 17.57
CA LEU A 77 3.82 -0.60 17.21
C LEU A 77 4.90 -0.26 16.16
N PRO A 78 6.13 -0.79 16.22
CA PRO A 78 7.13 -0.55 15.18
C PRO A 78 6.69 -1.05 13.79
N ALA A 79 6.04 -2.21 13.71
CA ALA A 79 5.52 -2.76 12.46
C ALA A 79 4.44 -1.85 11.84
N LEU A 80 3.58 -1.26 12.67
CA LEU A 80 2.57 -0.29 12.20
C LEU A 80 3.22 0.97 11.62
N TRP A 81 4.21 1.54 12.31
CA TRP A 81 4.90 2.74 11.83
C TRP A 81 5.73 2.49 10.56
N ILE A 82 6.40 1.34 10.47
CA ILE A 82 7.11 0.94 9.26
C ILE A 82 6.12 0.78 8.09
N THR A 83 4.97 0.14 8.32
CA THR A 83 3.93 0.02 7.29
C THR A 83 3.43 1.41 6.84
N ALA A 84 3.19 2.32 7.78
CA ALA A 84 2.79 3.69 7.47
C ALA A 84 3.85 4.42 6.63
N ALA A 85 5.13 4.28 6.98
CA ALA A 85 6.23 4.90 6.24
C ALA A 85 6.38 4.31 4.82
N LEU A 86 6.27 2.99 4.66
CA LEU A 86 6.35 2.34 3.35
C LEU A 86 5.21 2.77 2.43
N VAL A 87 3.98 2.79 2.93
CA VAL A 87 2.81 3.24 2.15
C VAL A 87 2.92 4.72 1.78
N ALA A 88 3.31 5.58 2.73
CA ALA A 88 3.52 7.00 2.46
C ALA A 88 4.65 7.23 1.45
N GLY A 89 5.79 6.54 1.61
CA GLY A 89 6.92 6.60 0.70
C GLY A 89 6.56 6.14 -0.72
N SER A 90 5.79 5.07 -0.85
CA SER A 90 5.27 4.61 -2.15
C SER A 90 4.32 5.63 -2.79
N GLY A 91 3.44 6.25 -2.00
CA GLY A 91 2.55 7.31 -2.50
C GLY A 91 3.32 8.55 -2.97
N LEU A 92 4.35 8.96 -2.22
CA LEU A 92 5.21 10.09 -2.58
C LEU A 92 6.06 9.80 -3.82
N TRP A 93 6.55 8.56 -3.95
CA TRP A 93 7.22 8.10 -5.17
C TRP A 93 6.29 8.28 -6.36
N LEU A 94 5.06 7.74 -6.28
CA LEU A 94 4.10 7.83 -7.36
C LEU A 94 3.74 9.29 -7.68
N ALA A 95 3.53 10.12 -6.66
CA ALA A 95 3.22 11.53 -6.85
C ALA A 95 4.35 12.33 -7.51
N ARG A 96 5.62 11.90 -7.37
CA ARG A 96 6.75 12.50 -8.08
C ARG A 96 6.79 12.10 -9.55
N ASP A 97 6.50 10.83 -9.85
CA ASP A 97 6.64 10.26 -11.20
C ASP A 97 5.37 10.42 -12.06
N MET A 98 4.23 10.75 -11.45
CA MET A 98 3.00 11.03 -12.17
C MET A 98 3.19 12.21 -13.14
N PRO A 99 2.96 12.02 -14.45
CA PRO A 99 2.95 13.13 -15.40
C PRO A 99 1.93 14.16 -14.93
N ARG A 100 2.33 15.44 -14.90
CA ARG A 100 1.35 16.52 -14.68
C ARG A 100 0.28 16.39 -15.75
N ALA A 101 -0.98 16.40 -15.34
CA ALA A 101 -2.09 16.40 -16.29
C ALA A 101 -1.84 17.53 -17.29
N ALA A 102 -1.79 17.19 -18.58
CA ALA A 102 -1.76 18.20 -19.63
C ALA A 102 -3.06 19.01 -19.50
N GLU A 103 -2.92 20.30 -19.24
CA GLU A 103 -4.02 21.28 -19.24
C GLU A 103 -4.70 21.36 -20.61
#